data_AF-S9RUQ8-F1
#
_entry.id   AF-S9RUQ8-F1
#
_cell.length_a   1.000
_cell.length_b   1.000
_cell.length_c   1.000
_cell.angle_alpha   90.00
_cell.angle_beta   90.00
_cell.angle_gamma   90.00
#
_symmetry.space_group_name_H-M   'P 1'
#
loop_
_entity.id
_entity.type
_entity.pdbx_description
1 polymer ?
#
loop_
_entity_poly.entity_id
_entity_poly.type
_entity_poly.pdbx_seq_one_letter_code
_entity_poly.pdbx_strand_id
1 'polypeptide(L)'
;MSDLSISATEHGKLRVFELDDQLVTEIGHSGSLDRLQRALGVDSLNAEDVQIARVETLGDLGLSGLLREGYDVTPTAEEAAKLDALEGSVALIRTAAFQAPVTLRGAGEAKLVATFTEGRAPAPKFTPLESDAAKGVLEGPSASAKPTSSFVNRLLLIVMAAMAVAFLWVFFYYIGF
;
A
#
# COMPACT_ATOMS: atom_id res chain seq x y z
N MET A 1 28.18 0.54 5.73
CA MET A 1 26.71 0.41 5.70
C MET A 1 26.36 -0.80 4.86
N SER A 2 25.41 -1.62 5.30
CA SER A 2 25.06 -2.86 4.61
C SER A 2 24.03 -2.57 3.51
N ASP A 3 24.30 -3.02 2.30
CA ASP A 3 23.34 -2.94 1.19
C ASP A 3 22.11 -3.80 1.51
N LEU A 4 20.90 -3.28 1.25
CA LEU A 4 19.65 -4.01 1.46
C LEU A 4 19.11 -4.50 0.11
N SER A 5 18.99 -5.81 -0.07
CA SER A 5 18.41 -6.40 -1.28
C SER A 5 16.92 -6.71 -1.10
N ILE A 6 16.10 -6.31 -2.07
CA ILE A 6 14.68 -6.63 -2.19
C ILE A 6 14.55 -7.68 -3.29
N SER A 7 14.04 -8.87 -2.95
CA SER A 7 13.86 -9.95 -3.93
C SER A 7 12.59 -9.76 -4.76
N ALA A 8 12.55 -10.38 -5.95
CA ALA A 8 11.37 -10.39 -6.81
C ALA A 8 10.15 -11.11 -6.21
N THR A 9 10.37 -11.94 -5.19
CA THR A 9 9.33 -12.71 -4.48
C THR A 9 8.90 -12.06 -3.18
N GLU A 10 9.44 -10.88 -2.84
CA GLU A 10 9.08 -10.16 -1.63
C GLU A 10 7.76 -9.41 -1.84
N HIS A 11 6.82 -9.62 -0.92
CA HIS A 11 5.54 -8.90 -0.91
C HIS A 11 5.13 -8.56 0.52
N GLY A 12 4.28 -7.53 0.64
CA GLY A 12 3.68 -7.12 1.91
C GLY A 12 4.69 -6.70 2.96
N LYS A 13 5.86 -6.17 2.58
CA LYS A 13 6.77 -5.54 3.53
C LYS A 13 6.58 -4.03 3.48
N LEU A 14 6.63 -3.45 4.67
CA LEU A 14 6.65 -2.01 4.88
C LEU A 14 7.98 -1.63 5.51
N ARG A 15 8.70 -0.69 4.91
CA ARG A 15 9.97 -0.19 5.42
C ARG A 15 9.80 1.23 5.93
N VAL A 16 10.34 1.48 7.11
CA VAL A 16 10.37 2.81 7.72
C VAL A 16 11.78 3.36 7.59
N PHE A 17 11.90 4.49 6.91
CA PHE A 17 13.14 5.23 6.77
C PHE A 17 13.04 6.56 7.51
N GLU A 18 14.06 6.88 8.29
CA GLU A 18 14.31 8.22 8.80
C GLU A 18 14.94 9.05 7.68
N LEU A 19 14.40 10.25 7.46
CA LEU A 19 14.85 11.15 6.40
C LEU A 19 15.56 12.36 7.00
N ASP A 20 16.64 12.79 6.35
CA ASP A 20 17.27 14.08 6.64
C ASP A 20 16.35 15.27 6.26
N ASP A 21 16.40 16.35 7.04
CA ASP A 21 15.57 17.53 6.84
C ASP A 21 15.81 18.23 5.50
N GLN A 22 17.06 18.22 4.99
CA GLN A 22 17.36 18.78 3.67
C GLN A 22 16.71 17.96 2.57
N LEU A 23 16.76 16.62 2.68
CA LEU A 23 16.13 15.72 1.73
C LEU A 23 14.61 15.96 1.65
N VAL A 24 13.95 16.06 2.80
CA VAL A 24 12.50 16.34 2.88
C VAL A 24 12.16 17.69 2.26
N THR A 25 12.97 18.71 2.56
CA THR A 25 12.79 20.05 2.02
C THR A 25 12.88 20.03 0.50
N GLU A 26 13.89 19.37 -0.07
CA GLU A 26 14.06 19.30 -1.53
C GLU A 26 12.94 18.52 -2.21
N ILE A 27 12.46 17.41 -1.62
CA ILE A 27 11.28 16.68 -2.12
C ILE A 27 10.05 17.60 -2.14
N GLY A 28 9.83 18.36 -1.05
CA GLY A 28 8.72 19.31 -0.96
C GLY A 28 8.80 20.44 -1.99
N HIS A 29 10.01 20.93 -2.30
CA HIS A 29 10.22 21.97 -3.31
C HIS A 29 10.06 21.45 -4.75
N SER A 30 10.55 20.24 -5.05
CA SER A 30 10.43 19.67 -6.40
C SER A 30 9.05 19.09 -6.67
N GLY A 31 8.34 18.65 -5.63
CA GLY A 31 7.10 17.86 -5.74
C GLY A 31 7.34 16.47 -6.35
N SER A 32 8.58 15.98 -6.37
CA SER A 32 8.97 14.71 -6.97
C SER A 32 9.78 13.84 -6.01
N LEU A 33 9.76 12.52 -6.24
CA LEU A 33 10.52 11.55 -5.43
C LEU A 33 11.97 11.36 -5.90
N ASP A 34 12.45 12.16 -6.86
CA ASP A 34 13.78 11.95 -7.48
C ASP A 34 14.93 12.05 -6.49
N ARG A 35 14.78 12.89 -5.44
CA ARG A 35 15.77 12.97 -4.36
C ARG A 35 15.75 11.72 -3.50
N LEU A 36 14.57 11.21 -3.15
CA LEU A 36 14.42 9.98 -2.37
C LEU A 36 14.96 8.77 -3.15
N GLN A 37 14.70 8.70 -4.45
CA GLN A 37 15.25 7.69 -5.36
C GLN A 37 16.77 7.67 -5.32
N ARG A 38 17.40 8.85 -5.46
CA ARG A 38 18.87 8.99 -5.36
C ARG A 38 19.41 8.60 -3.98
N ALA A 39 18.75 9.02 -2.91
CA ALA A 39 19.14 8.69 -1.53
C ALA A 39 19.07 7.18 -1.25
N LEU A 40 18.10 6.48 -1.84
CA LEU A 40 17.95 5.03 -1.74
C LEU A 40 18.77 4.26 -2.80
N GLY A 41 19.36 4.96 -3.78
CA GLY A 41 20.12 4.37 -4.87
C GLY A 41 19.28 3.55 -5.86
N VAL A 42 18.03 3.95 -6.09
CA VAL A 42 17.07 3.29 -7.00
C VAL A 42 16.71 4.20 -8.17
N ASP A 43 16.35 3.60 -9.31
CA ASP A 43 16.03 4.36 -10.53
C ASP A 43 14.60 4.93 -10.53
N SER A 44 13.68 4.30 -9.81
CA SER A 44 12.28 4.74 -9.77
C SER A 44 11.59 4.27 -8.49
N LEU A 45 10.56 5.02 -8.09
CA LEU A 45 9.65 4.67 -6.99
C LEU A 45 8.22 4.98 -7.41
N ASN A 46 7.29 4.07 -7.15
CA ASN A 46 5.86 4.35 -7.27
C ASN A 46 5.40 5.23 -6.10
N ALA A 47 4.91 6.44 -6.39
CA ALA A 47 4.47 7.38 -5.37
C ALA A 47 3.24 6.92 -4.59
N GLU A 48 2.40 6.05 -5.16
CA GLU A 48 1.22 5.51 -4.46
C GLU A 48 1.59 4.63 -3.25
N ASP A 49 2.80 4.06 -3.27
CA ASP A 49 3.34 3.15 -2.27
C ASP A 49 4.39 3.80 -1.36
N VAL A 50 4.47 5.14 -1.40
CA VAL A 50 5.36 5.96 -0.58
C VAL A 50 4.54 6.98 0.18
N GLN A 51 4.68 7.00 1.50
CA GLN A 51 4.13 8.05 2.35
C GLN A 51 5.24 8.71 3.16
N ILE A 52 5.37 10.03 3.02
CA ILE A 52 6.27 10.84 3.85
C ILE A 52 5.42 11.52 4.93
N ALA A 53 5.80 11.34 6.18
CA ALA A 53 5.12 11.91 7.33
C ALA A 53 6.12 12.57 8.27
N ARG A 54 5.73 13.69 8.88
CA ARG A 54 6.48 14.33 9.94
C ARG A 54 5.98 13.80 11.28
N VAL A 55 6.85 13.25 12.11
CA VAL A 55 6.47 12.55 13.35
C VAL A 55 5.71 13.49 14.29
N GLU A 56 6.12 14.75 14.40
CA GLU A 56 5.47 15.73 15.29
C GLU A 56 4.03 16.06 14.86
N THR A 57 3.71 15.85 13.58
CA THR A 57 2.35 16.11 13.05
C THR A 57 1.36 14.98 13.34
N LEU A 58 1.85 13.83 13.78
CA LEU A 58 1.00 12.68 14.13
C LEU A 58 0.33 12.84 15.50
N GLY A 59 0.82 13.75 16.36
CA GLY A 59 0.24 14.03 17.67
C GLY A 59 0.11 12.76 18.53
N ASP A 60 -1.04 12.62 19.20
CA ASP A 60 -1.32 11.49 20.10
C ASP A 60 -1.40 10.12 19.40
N LEU A 61 -1.54 10.08 18.07
CA LEU A 61 -1.53 8.83 17.30
C LEU A 61 -0.14 8.21 17.28
N GLY A 62 0.90 9.05 17.17
CA GLY A 62 2.28 8.61 16.99
C GLY A 62 2.52 7.81 15.70
N LEU A 63 3.76 7.41 15.49
CA LEU A 63 4.14 6.61 14.32
C LEU A 63 3.63 5.17 14.48
N SER A 64 3.67 4.62 15.69
CA SER A 64 3.17 3.27 15.98
C SER A 64 1.66 3.13 15.75
N GLY A 65 0.87 4.19 16.04
CA GLY A 65 -0.55 4.25 15.71
C GLY A 65 -0.80 4.33 14.21
N LEU A 66 -0.04 5.17 13.49
CA LEU A 66 -0.13 5.24 12.03
C LEU A 66 0.15 3.89 11.36
N LEU A 67 1.16 3.14 11.83
CA LEU A 67 1.44 1.80 11.31
C LEU A 67 0.28 0.82 11.56
N ARG A 68 -0.34 0.91 12.73
CA ARG A 68 -1.46 0.04 13.12
C ARG A 68 -2.71 0.32 12.31
N GLU A 69 -3.08 1.58 12.20
CA GLU A 69 -4.33 2.00 11.57
C GLU A 69 -4.21 2.12 10.05
N GLY A 70 -3.07 2.58 9.54
CA GLY A 70 -2.85 2.84 8.11
C GLY A 70 -2.31 1.64 7.32
N TYR A 71 -1.63 0.71 7.98
CA TYR A 71 -0.89 -0.36 7.30
C TYR A 71 -1.17 -1.77 7.86
N ASP A 72 -2.09 -1.90 8.82
CA ASP A 72 -2.38 -3.17 9.51
C ASP A 72 -1.10 -3.85 10.05
N VAL A 73 -0.17 -3.04 10.54
CA VAL A 73 1.07 -3.46 11.18
C VAL A 73 0.91 -3.29 12.68
N THR A 74 1.07 -4.36 13.45
CA THR A 74 1.07 -4.29 14.93
C THR A 74 2.49 -4.45 15.45
N PRO A 75 3.23 -3.36 15.73
CA PRO A 75 4.56 -3.46 16.32
C PRO A 75 4.47 -4.02 17.74
N THR A 76 5.54 -4.68 18.17
CA THR A 76 5.73 -5.03 19.59
C THR A 76 5.83 -3.76 20.44
N ALA A 77 5.65 -3.87 21.76
CA ALA A 77 5.76 -2.72 22.66
C ALA A 77 7.14 -2.04 22.59
N GLU A 78 8.21 -2.82 22.41
CA GLU A 78 9.58 -2.28 22.25
C GLU A 78 9.76 -1.56 20.91
N GLU A 79 9.22 -2.11 19.82
CA GLU A 79 9.25 -1.47 18.50
C GLU A 79 8.42 -0.19 18.49
N ALA A 80 7.22 -0.20 19.08
CA ALA A 80 6.37 0.97 19.21
C ALA A 80 7.09 2.10 19.96
N ALA A 81 7.70 1.79 21.12
CA ALA A 81 8.45 2.78 21.90
C ALA A 81 9.64 3.37 21.11
N LYS A 82 10.32 2.57 20.28
CA LYS A 82 11.41 3.04 19.41
C LYS A 82 10.89 3.92 18.27
N LEU A 83 9.78 3.54 17.65
CA LEU A 83 9.16 4.30 16.56
C LEU A 83 8.63 5.65 17.02
N ASP A 84 7.99 5.68 18.20
CA ASP A 84 7.40 6.90 18.76
C ASP A 84 8.45 7.83 19.41
N ALA A 85 9.69 7.36 19.57
CA ALA A 85 10.84 8.17 19.98
C ALA A 85 11.62 8.76 18.80
N LEU A 86 11.21 8.47 17.55
CA LEU A 86 11.80 9.12 16.38
C LEU A 86 11.39 10.60 16.32
N GLU A 87 12.27 11.42 15.78
CA GLU A 87 12.03 12.85 15.55
C GLU A 87 12.16 13.14 14.04
N GLY A 88 11.60 14.27 13.60
CA GLY A 88 11.71 14.73 12.22
C GLY A 88 10.78 14.00 11.27
N SER A 89 11.29 13.67 10.07
CA SER A 89 10.47 13.13 8.99
C SER A 89 10.83 11.68 8.68
N VAL A 90 9.80 10.88 8.41
CA VAL A 90 9.94 9.48 8.04
C VAL A 90 9.28 9.19 6.70
N ALA A 91 9.88 8.28 5.93
CA ALA A 91 9.25 7.66 4.77
C ALA A 91 8.80 6.23 5.10
N LEU A 92 7.54 5.95 4.85
CA LEU A 92 6.92 4.64 4.86
C LEU A 92 6.86 4.16 3.41
N ILE A 93 7.58 3.08 3.10
CA ILE A 93 7.72 2.59 1.72
C ILE A 93 7.35 1.11 1.68
N ARG A 94 6.29 0.77 0.94
CA ARG A 94 5.89 -0.62 0.69
C ARG A 94 6.81 -1.27 -0.34
N THR A 95 6.96 -2.58 -0.30
CA THR A 95 7.73 -3.31 -1.33
C THR A 95 7.25 -3.01 -2.75
N ALA A 96 5.94 -2.80 -2.92
CA ALA A 96 5.32 -2.47 -4.22
C ALA A 96 5.82 -1.13 -4.82
N ALA A 97 6.39 -0.23 -4.01
CA ALA A 97 7.00 0.99 -4.50
C ALA A 97 8.24 0.73 -5.39
N PHE A 98 8.90 -0.41 -5.16
CA PHE A 98 10.16 -0.75 -5.82
C PHE A 98 9.92 -1.63 -7.05
N GLN A 99 10.71 -1.40 -8.10
CA GLN A 99 10.83 -2.35 -9.21
C GLN A 99 11.74 -3.51 -8.80
N ALA A 100 11.21 -4.46 -8.03
CA ALA A 100 11.96 -5.63 -7.58
C ALA A 100 12.33 -6.57 -8.76
N PRO A 101 13.52 -7.22 -8.73
CA PRO A 101 14.51 -7.16 -7.67
C PRO A 101 15.36 -5.88 -7.72
N VAL A 102 15.66 -5.31 -6.55
CA VAL A 102 16.47 -4.09 -6.45
C VAL A 102 17.35 -4.12 -5.20
N THR A 103 18.51 -3.46 -5.26
CA THR A 103 19.38 -3.27 -4.10
C THR A 103 19.40 -1.80 -3.71
N LEU A 104 19.02 -1.52 -2.47
CA LEU A 104 19.06 -0.18 -1.91
C LEU A 104 20.49 0.13 -1.45
N ARG A 105 21.02 1.26 -1.91
CA ARG A 105 22.28 1.82 -1.42
C ARG A 105 21.91 2.93 -0.45
N GLY A 106 21.93 2.63 0.83
CA GLY A 106 21.66 3.64 1.85
C GLY A 106 22.71 4.75 1.79
N ALA A 107 22.39 5.87 1.13
CA ALA A 107 23.08 7.12 1.38
C ALA A 107 22.55 7.64 2.72
N GLY A 108 23.41 8.17 3.58
CA GLY A 108 23.06 8.55 4.97
C GLY A 108 21.86 9.50 5.13
N GLU A 109 21.36 10.08 4.02
CA GLU A 109 20.16 10.91 3.92
C GLU A 109 18.83 10.13 4.12
N ALA A 110 18.82 8.81 3.87
CA ALA A 110 17.66 7.94 4.10
C ALA A 110 18.08 6.66 4.83
N LYS A 111 17.82 6.62 6.13
CA LYS A 111 18.29 5.55 7.02
C LYS A 111 17.16 4.58 7.35
N LEU A 112 17.35 3.30 7.05
CA LEU A 112 16.38 2.28 7.43
C LEU A 112 16.32 2.14 8.96
N VAL A 113 15.14 2.36 9.52
CA VAL A 113 14.85 2.20 10.96
C VAL A 113 14.30 0.81 11.24
N ALA A 114 13.29 0.40 10.47
CA ALA A 114 12.57 -0.85 10.69
C ALA A 114 11.98 -1.41 9.40
N THR A 115 11.72 -2.72 9.40
CA THR A 115 11.00 -3.42 8.33
C THR A 115 9.92 -4.30 8.95
N PHE A 116 8.68 -4.08 8.55
CA PHE A 116 7.51 -4.78 9.01
C PHE A 116 6.89 -5.63 7.89
N THR A 117 5.96 -6.49 8.26
CA THR A 117 5.12 -7.24 7.32
C THR A 117 3.68 -6.80 7.54
N GLU A 118 3.04 -6.29 6.50
CA GLU A 118 1.63 -5.89 6.48
C GLU A 118 0.73 -7.13 6.59
N GLY A 119 -0.45 -6.97 7.18
CA GLY A 119 -1.48 -8.00 7.16
C GLY A 119 -1.20 -9.22 8.03
N ARG A 120 -0.23 -9.15 8.96
CA ARG A 120 -0.03 -10.21 9.96
C ARG A 120 -1.07 -10.09 11.08
N ALA A 121 -2.35 -10.20 10.72
CA ALA A 121 -3.31 -10.77 11.64
C ALA A 121 -2.84 -12.20 11.96
N PRO A 122 -2.84 -12.64 13.23
CA PRO A 122 -2.57 -14.02 13.57
C PRO A 122 -3.46 -14.92 12.71
N ALA A 123 -2.91 -15.98 12.13
CA ALA A 123 -3.71 -16.95 11.36
C ALA A 123 -4.95 -17.31 12.21
N PRO A 124 -6.17 -17.22 11.66
CA PRO A 124 -7.37 -17.53 12.42
C PRO A 124 -7.21 -18.92 12.98
N LYS A 125 -7.35 -19.06 14.30
CA LYS A 125 -7.44 -20.37 14.94
C LYS A 125 -8.74 -20.99 14.44
N PHE A 126 -8.66 -21.81 13.41
CA PHE A 126 -9.75 -22.67 12.98
C PHE A 126 -9.98 -23.69 14.08
N THR A 127 -10.80 -23.33 15.06
CA THR A 127 -11.41 -24.33 15.96
C THR A 127 -12.47 -25.01 15.12
N PRO A 128 -12.36 -26.32 14.81
CA PRO A 128 -13.40 -27.02 14.07
C PRO A 128 -14.73 -26.85 14.82
N LEU A 129 -15.73 -26.32 14.13
CA LEU A 129 -17.10 -26.31 14.63
C LEU A 129 -17.62 -27.74 14.51
N GLU A 130 -17.45 -28.51 15.58
CA GLU A 130 -18.12 -29.80 15.78
C GLU A 130 -19.63 -29.52 15.96
N SER A 131 -20.36 -29.48 14.85
CA SER A 131 -21.83 -29.42 14.85
C SER A 131 -22.39 -30.78 14.46
N ASP A 132 -23.03 -31.46 15.42
CA ASP A 132 -23.75 -32.73 15.22
C ASP A 132 -24.90 -32.63 14.20
N ALA A 133 -25.27 -31.43 13.75
CA ALA A 133 -26.32 -31.20 12.76
C ALA A 133 -25.91 -31.56 11.30
N ALA A 134 -24.64 -31.90 11.05
CA ALA A 134 -24.14 -32.24 9.71
C ALA A 134 -24.24 -33.74 9.34
N LYS A 135 -25.01 -34.55 10.09
CA LYS A 135 -25.34 -35.93 9.71
C LYS A 135 -26.70 -36.00 9.03
N GLY A 136 -26.84 -35.33 7.89
CA GLY A 136 -27.98 -35.46 6.99
C GLY A 136 -27.62 -36.32 5.77
N VAL A 137 -28.38 -37.38 5.51
CA VAL A 137 -28.25 -38.18 4.28
C VAL A 137 -28.71 -37.34 3.10
N LEU A 138 -27.81 -37.03 2.17
CA LEU A 138 -28.11 -36.29 0.95
C LEU A 138 -28.42 -37.28 -0.19
N GLU A 139 -29.69 -37.61 -0.38
CA GLU A 139 -30.20 -38.05 -1.69
C GLU A 139 -31.06 -36.91 -2.26
N GLY A 140 -30.46 -36.10 -3.13
CA GLY A 140 -31.15 -35.04 -3.85
C GLY A 140 -30.20 -34.32 -4.82
N PRO A 141 -30.64 -33.97 -6.05
CA PRO A 141 -29.73 -33.49 -7.08
C PRO A 141 -29.17 -32.09 -6.75
N SER A 142 -27.89 -31.91 -7.06
CA SER A 142 -27.13 -30.67 -6.87
C SER A 142 -27.87 -29.46 -7.48
N ALA A 143 -28.16 -28.46 -6.64
CA ALA A 143 -28.71 -27.19 -7.12
C ALA A 143 -27.65 -26.45 -7.95
N SER A 144 -28.06 -26.01 -9.14
CA SER A 144 -27.23 -25.29 -10.10
C SER A 144 -26.81 -23.91 -9.56
N ALA A 145 -25.57 -23.51 -9.83
CA ALA A 145 -25.03 -22.22 -9.45
C ALA A 145 -25.87 -21.08 -10.06
N LYS A 146 -26.27 -20.12 -9.22
CA LYS A 146 -27.05 -18.96 -9.63
C LYS A 146 -26.17 -18.05 -10.52
N PRO A 147 -26.60 -17.69 -11.74
CA PRO A 147 -25.82 -16.79 -12.58
C PRO A 147 -25.76 -15.41 -11.93
N THR A 148 -24.54 -14.88 -11.80
CA THR A 148 -24.31 -13.51 -11.32
C THR A 148 -24.85 -12.53 -12.36
N SER A 149 -25.95 -11.89 -11.98
CA SER A 149 -26.56 -10.66 -12.49
C SER A 149 -26.04 -10.10 -13.82
N SER A 150 -26.74 -10.41 -14.92
CA SER A 150 -26.63 -9.78 -16.24
C SER A 150 -27.00 -8.29 -16.27
N PHE A 151 -27.53 -7.76 -15.16
CA PHE A 151 -28.02 -6.39 -15.05
C PHE A 151 -26.88 -5.39 -14.81
N VAL A 152 -25.84 -5.79 -14.06
CA VAL A 152 -24.67 -4.94 -13.75
C VAL A 152 -23.83 -4.71 -15.02
N ASN A 153 -23.59 -5.75 -15.82
CA ASN A 153 -22.89 -5.61 -17.11
C ASN A 153 -23.67 -4.75 -18.12
N ARG A 154 -25.00 -4.80 -18.11
CA ARG A 154 -25.83 -3.94 -18.97
C ARG A 154 -25.79 -2.47 -18.54
N LEU A 155 -25.80 -2.20 -17.24
CA LEU A 155 -25.68 -0.85 -16.71
C LEU A 155 -24.32 -0.24 -17.04
N LEU A 156 -23.24 -1.01 -16.89
CA LEU A 156 -21.88 -0.57 -17.24
C LEU A 156 -21.73 -0.22 -18.74
N LEU A 157 -22.32 -1.04 -19.62
CA LEU A 157 -22.31 -0.77 -21.07
C LEU A 157 -23.07 0.51 -21.44
N ILE A 158 -24.23 0.76 -20.80
CA ILE A 158 -25.02 1.98 -21.06
C ILE A 158 -24.25 3.23 -20.63
N VAL A 159 -23.60 3.19 -19.46
CA VAL A 159 -22.78 4.31 -18.97
C VAL A 159 -21.61 4.59 -19.92
N MET A 160 -20.92 3.55 -20.38
CA MET A 160 -19.79 3.70 -21.32
C MET A 160 -20.24 4.27 -22.68
N ALA A 161 -21.39 3.81 -23.19
CA ALA A 161 -21.97 4.35 -24.41
C ALA A 161 -22.38 5.82 -24.27
N ALA A 162 -22.97 6.21 -23.14
CA ALA A 162 -23.33 7.60 -22.85
C ALA A 162 -22.11 8.51 -22.81
N MET A 163 -21.00 8.06 -22.19
CA MET A 163 -19.74 8.81 -22.18
C MET A 163 -19.15 8.99 -23.58
N ALA A 164 -19.19 7.95 -24.43
CA ALA A 164 -18.70 8.04 -25.80
C ALA A 164 -19.52 9.03 -26.65
N VAL A 165 -20.85 9.02 -26.51
CA VAL A 165 -21.73 9.98 -27.20
C VAL A 165 -21.50 11.41 -26.73
N ALA A 166 -21.33 11.62 -25.42
CA ALA A 166 -21.00 12.94 -24.87
C ALA A 166 -19.66 13.46 -25.41
N PHE A 167 -18.64 12.58 -25.48
CA PHE A 167 -17.34 12.92 -26.05
C PHE A 167 -17.44 13.31 -27.52
N LEU A 168 -18.15 12.52 -28.33
CA LEU A 168 -18.37 12.83 -29.74
C LEU A 168 -19.14 14.15 -29.90
N TRP A 169 -20.16 14.39 -29.08
CA TRP A 169 -20.94 15.63 -29.13
C TRP A 169 -20.09 16.86 -28.81
N VAL A 170 -19.27 16.79 -27.77
CA VAL A 170 -18.29 17.85 -27.43
C VAL A 170 -17.26 18.00 -28.54
N PHE A 171 -16.73 16.90 -29.07
CA PHE A 171 -15.76 16.91 -30.17
C PHE A 171 -16.34 17.62 -31.39
N PHE A 172 -17.55 17.25 -31.85
CA PHE A 172 -18.21 17.92 -32.97
C PHE A 172 -18.57 19.38 -32.68
N TYR A 173 -18.92 19.73 -31.44
CA TYR A 173 -19.20 21.11 -31.06
C TYR A 173 -17.94 22.00 -31.12
N TYR A 174 -16.77 21.48 -30.74
CA TYR A 174 -15.51 22.24 -30.69
C TYR A 174 -14.67 22.16 -31.97
N ILE A 175 -14.81 21.10 -32.77
CA ILE A 175 -14.07 20.88 -34.03
C ILE A 175 -14.94 21.10 -35.28
N GLY A 176 -16.20 21.49 -35.10
CA GLY A 176 -17.12 21.82 -36.20
C GLY A 176 -16.55 22.88 -37.15
N PHE A 177 -16.43 22.48 -38.43
CA PHE A 177 -16.31 23.33 -39.62
C PHE A 177 -17.61 24.09 -39.89
#